data_AF-A0A833HJD6-F1
#
_entry.id   AF-A0A833HJD6-F1
#
_cell.length_a   1.000
_cell.length_b   1.000
_cell.length_c   1.000
_cell.angle_alpha   90.00
_cell.angle_beta   90.00
_cell.angle_gamma   90.00
#
_symmetry.space_group_name_H-M   'P 1'
#
loop_
_entity.id
_entity.type
_entity.pdbx_description
1 polymer ?
#
loop_
_entity_poly.entity_id
_entity_poly.type
_entity_poly.pdbx_seq_one_letter_code
_entity_poly.pdbx_strand_id
1 'polypeptide(L)'
;MAIPPKPATVVVIDEGGEAAAAPTSLAEAAARERERRRTAEKPIAVINDKNLADFARDQKLTIAQGDPEAPEPEPEGAAPEEQGEEWWRDRGLEIRRRWREAVDSVERLEGEVAELRNRFYATDDPYLRDSQVKPEWDRRLADLETARRRAAEGRAEVEAFLEEGRVAGALPGWLREGVELEPEPVLPRTEGVEPGEPVVLGQDPP
;
A
#
# COMPACT_ATOMS: atom_id res chain seq x y z
N MET A 1 -24.69 48.53 43.05
CA MET A 1 -24.39 48.78 41.62
C MET A 1 -23.90 47.47 41.03
N ALA A 2 -24.70 46.83 40.18
CA ALA A 2 -24.33 45.59 39.51
C ALA A 2 -23.61 45.91 38.20
N ILE A 3 -22.44 45.30 37.97
CA ILE A 3 -21.68 45.42 36.74
C ILE A 3 -22.24 44.38 35.76
N PRO A 4 -22.67 44.75 34.53
CA PRO A 4 -23.15 43.77 33.56
C PRO A 4 -21.96 42.94 33.02
N PRO A 5 -22.13 41.63 32.79
CA PRO A 5 -21.08 40.83 32.14
C PRO A 5 -20.89 41.26 30.69
N LYS A 6 -19.63 41.41 30.27
CA LYS A 6 -19.24 41.71 28.87
C LYS A 6 -19.77 40.63 27.93
N PRO A 7 -20.26 40.98 26.72
CA PRO A 7 -20.66 39.99 25.73
C PRO A 7 -19.44 39.21 25.24
N ALA A 8 -19.54 37.88 25.25
CA ALA A 8 -18.55 36.97 24.69
C ALA A 8 -18.44 37.21 23.17
N THR A 9 -17.22 37.41 22.68
CA THR A 9 -16.93 37.59 21.26
C THR A 9 -17.02 36.23 20.59
N VAL A 10 -18.07 35.99 19.80
CA VAL A 10 -18.21 34.79 18.99
C VAL A 10 -17.26 34.92 17.80
N VAL A 11 -16.23 34.07 17.76
CA VAL A 11 -15.36 33.94 16.58
C VAL A 11 -16.07 33.01 15.61
N VAL A 12 -16.71 33.61 14.60
CA VAL A 12 -17.32 32.88 13.48
C VAL A 12 -16.18 32.36 12.61
N ILE A 13 -15.99 31.04 12.57
CA ILE A 13 -15.11 30.38 11.61
C ILE A 13 -15.90 30.35 10.30
N ASP A 14 -15.32 30.97 9.26
CA ASP A 14 -15.90 31.10 7.92
C ASP A 14 -16.41 29.74 7.41
N GLU A 15 -17.72 29.66 7.14
CA GLU A 15 -18.33 28.49 6.51
C GLU A 15 -17.84 28.46 5.06
N GLY A 16 -17.00 27.48 4.75
CA GLY A 16 -16.42 27.30 3.43
C GLY A 16 -17.46 27.43 2.32
N GLY A 17 -17.31 28.49 1.52
CA GLY A 17 -18.28 28.92 0.51
C GLY A 17 -18.66 27.86 -0.53
N GLU A 18 -19.88 28.04 -1.04
CA GLU A 18 -20.63 27.26 -2.04
C GLU A 18 -19.81 26.50 -3.10
N ALA A 19 -20.16 25.22 -3.25
CA ALA A 19 -19.62 24.31 -4.24
C ALA A 19 -19.96 24.75 -5.68
N ALA A 20 -19.05 25.51 -6.30
CA ALA A 20 -19.09 25.76 -7.73
C ALA A 20 -18.58 24.54 -8.53
N ALA A 21 -19.18 24.32 -9.70
CA ALA A 21 -19.02 23.16 -10.60
C ALA A 21 -17.60 22.56 -10.67
N ALA A 22 -17.55 21.22 -10.63
CA ALA A 22 -16.34 20.40 -10.62
C ALA A 22 -15.43 20.70 -11.83
N PRO A 23 -14.12 20.90 -11.62
CA PRO A 23 -13.18 21.24 -12.69
C PRO A 23 -12.94 20.05 -13.63
N THR A 24 -12.81 20.34 -14.93
CA THR A 24 -12.62 19.31 -15.97
C THR A 24 -11.18 18.82 -16.07
N SER A 25 -10.23 19.49 -15.39
CA SER A 25 -8.82 19.09 -15.33
C SER A 25 -8.11 19.53 -14.04
N LEU A 26 -7.05 18.82 -13.66
CA LEU A 26 -6.24 19.12 -12.47
C LEU A 26 -5.53 20.48 -12.56
N ALA A 27 -5.11 20.88 -13.77
CA ALA A 27 -4.48 22.18 -14.00
C ALA A 27 -5.45 23.34 -13.75
N GLU A 28 -6.72 23.17 -14.15
CA GLU A 28 -7.79 24.12 -13.94
C GLU A 28 -8.20 24.20 -12.47
N ALA A 29 -8.29 23.06 -11.78
CA ALA A 29 -8.52 22.98 -10.34
C ALA A 29 -7.43 23.74 -9.55
N ALA A 30 -6.16 23.52 -9.91
CA ALA A 30 -5.03 24.17 -9.25
C ALA A 30 -4.98 25.68 -9.53
N ALA A 31 -5.32 26.12 -10.74
CA ALA A 31 -5.43 27.54 -11.05
C ALA A 31 -6.55 28.22 -10.24
N ARG A 32 -7.71 27.57 -10.15
CA ARG A 32 -8.86 28.07 -9.39
C ARG A 32 -8.59 28.19 -7.90
N GLU A 33 -7.91 27.20 -7.30
CA GLU A 33 -7.54 27.25 -5.88
C GLU A 33 -6.50 28.35 -5.62
N ARG A 34 -5.56 28.58 -6.54
CA ARG A 34 -4.61 29.71 -6.43
C ARG A 34 -5.32 31.07 -6.54
N GLU A 35 -6.29 31.21 -7.43
CA GLU A 35 -7.10 32.43 -7.56
C GLU A 35 -7.91 32.67 -6.29
N ARG A 36 -8.58 31.63 -5.77
CA ARG A 36 -9.34 31.70 -4.51
C ARG A 36 -8.46 32.14 -3.34
N ARG A 37 -7.25 31.59 -3.22
CA ARG A 37 -6.31 31.99 -2.16
C ARG A 37 -5.77 33.41 -2.32
N ARG A 38 -5.74 33.94 -3.55
CA ARG A 38 -5.33 35.33 -3.81
C ARG A 38 -6.42 36.32 -3.42
N THR A 39 -7.68 35.96 -3.61
CA THR A 39 -8.83 36.82 -3.31
C THR A 39 -9.39 36.61 -1.90
N ALA A 40 -9.07 35.51 -1.24
CA ALA A 40 -9.44 35.26 0.15
C ALA A 40 -8.77 36.26 1.11
N GLU A 41 -9.52 36.71 2.11
CA GLU A 41 -8.99 37.54 3.18
C GLU A 41 -7.91 36.79 3.98
N LYS A 42 -6.98 37.52 4.60
CA LYS A 42 -5.91 36.90 5.39
C LYS A 42 -6.53 36.16 6.59
N PRO A 43 -6.15 34.89 6.84
CA PRO A 43 -6.70 34.13 7.95
C PRO A 43 -6.38 34.84 9.27
N ILE A 44 -7.42 35.04 10.08
CA ILE A 44 -7.38 35.80 11.33
C ILE A 44 -6.49 35.11 12.38
N ALA A 45 -6.32 33.78 12.29
CA ALA A 45 -5.33 33.03 13.05
C ALA A 45 -4.92 31.76 12.28
N VAL A 46 -3.63 31.41 12.33
CA VAL A 46 -3.12 30.10 11.90
C VAL A 46 -2.91 29.26 13.15
N ILE A 47 -3.75 28.26 13.37
CA ILE A 47 -3.62 27.36 14.52
C ILE A 47 -2.48 26.37 14.25
N ASN A 48 -1.53 26.29 15.16
CA ASN A 48 -0.41 25.36 15.19
C ASN A 48 -0.29 24.74 16.59
N ASP A 49 0.52 23.70 16.75
CA ASP A 49 0.62 22.95 18.01
C ASP A 49 0.99 23.82 19.21
N LYS A 50 1.63 24.97 18.97
CA LYS A 50 2.06 25.90 20.03
C LYS A 50 0.95 26.84 20.49
N ASN A 51 -0.02 27.16 19.64
CA ASN A 51 -1.12 28.07 19.97
C ASN A 51 -2.46 27.35 20.16
N LEU A 52 -2.52 26.05 19.85
CA LEU A 52 -3.70 25.20 20.03
C LEU A 52 -4.27 25.28 21.46
N ALA A 53 -3.38 25.24 22.46
CA ALA A 53 -3.78 25.30 23.86
C ALA A 53 -4.42 26.65 24.26
N ASP A 54 -4.07 27.74 23.57
CA ASP A 54 -4.62 29.06 23.85
C ASP A 54 -5.97 29.28 23.14
N PHE A 55 -6.14 28.71 21.94
CA PHE A 55 -7.41 28.77 21.20
C PHE A 55 -8.46 27.77 21.68
N ALA A 56 -8.05 26.71 22.41
CA ALA A 56 -8.96 25.68 22.95
C ALA A 56 -9.54 26.00 24.33
N ARG A 57 -8.92 26.91 25.11
CA ARG A 57 -9.33 27.16 26.51
C ARG A 57 -10.71 27.82 26.67
N ASP A 58 -11.14 28.62 25.69
CA ASP A 58 -12.35 29.45 25.82
C ASP A 58 -13.46 29.11 24.79
N GLN A 59 -13.30 28.05 23.99
CA GLN A 59 -14.32 27.64 23.02
C GLN A 59 -15.28 26.59 23.60
N LYS A 60 -16.56 26.97 23.74
CA LYS A 60 -17.65 26.02 23.94
C LYS A 60 -17.96 25.35 22.60
N LEU A 61 -17.52 24.10 22.43
CA LEU A 61 -17.99 23.25 21.34
C LEU A 61 -19.51 23.08 21.45
N THR A 62 -20.28 23.84 20.66
CA THR A 62 -21.68 23.52 20.38
C THR A 62 -21.67 22.38 19.38
N ILE A 63 -21.65 21.14 19.89
CA ILE A 63 -21.96 19.95 19.13
C ILE A 63 -23.46 20.04 18.81
N ALA A 64 -23.80 20.15 17.52
CA ALA A 64 -25.18 20.01 17.08
C ALA A 64 -25.66 18.60 17.44
N GLN A 65 -26.58 18.51 18.39
CA GLN A 65 -27.13 17.26 18.88
C GLN A 65 -28.14 16.73 17.85
N GLY A 66 -27.68 15.81 17.00
CA GLY A 66 -28.51 14.96 16.16
C GLY A 66 -28.39 13.52 16.65
N ASP A 67 -29.51 12.93 17.05
CA ASP A 67 -29.68 11.53 17.50
C ASP A 67 -29.99 10.62 16.28
N PRO A 68 -29.87 9.28 16.35
CA PRO A 68 -28.62 8.53 16.33
C PRO A 68 -28.71 7.31 15.37
N GLU A 69 -27.92 7.25 14.29
CA GLU A 69 -27.52 5.97 13.67
C GLU A 69 -26.40 6.18 12.64
N ALA A 70 -25.16 6.02 13.07
CA ALA A 70 -24.00 5.84 12.20
C ALA A 70 -22.94 5.05 12.99
N PRO A 71 -22.28 4.06 12.35
CA PRO A 71 -21.49 3.06 13.04
C PRO A 71 -20.32 3.70 13.80
N GLU A 72 -19.95 3.07 14.92
CA GLU A 72 -18.75 3.39 15.70
C GLU A 72 -17.58 3.74 14.78
N PRO A 73 -16.93 4.91 14.94
CA PRO A 73 -15.62 5.09 14.37
C PRO A 73 -14.70 4.09 15.06
N GLU A 74 -14.19 3.12 14.29
CA GLU A 74 -13.01 2.36 14.67
C GLU A 74 -11.94 3.34 15.18
N PRO A 75 -11.27 3.06 16.31
CA PRO A 75 -10.26 3.94 16.83
C PRO A 75 -9.11 4.04 15.81
N GLU A 76 -9.09 5.15 15.09
CA GLU A 76 -7.99 5.60 14.26
C GLU A 76 -6.76 5.82 15.16
N GLY A 77 -5.76 4.96 14.98
CA GLY A 77 -4.38 5.21 15.39
C GLY A 77 -4.16 5.43 16.89
N ALA A 78 -4.31 4.36 17.68
CA ALA A 78 -3.49 4.25 18.88
C ALA A 78 -2.03 4.45 18.45
N ALA A 79 -1.34 5.44 19.03
CA ALA A 79 0.10 5.55 18.91
C ALA A 79 0.68 4.16 19.18
N PRO A 80 1.53 3.61 18.30
CA PRO A 80 2.05 2.27 18.50
C PRO A 80 2.66 2.25 19.90
N GLU A 81 2.19 1.33 20.73
CA GLU A 81 2.88 0.97 21.97
C GLU A 81 4.36 0.87 21.62
N GLU A 82 5.26 1.41 22.46
CA GLU A 82 6.70 1.38 22.21
C GLU A 82 7.16 -0.09 22.08
N GLN A 83 7.08 -0.63 20.88
CA GLN A 83 7.43 -2.01 20.58
C GLN A 83 8.94 -2.11 20.73
N GLY A 84 9.37 -2.98 21.64
CA GLY A 84 10.77 -3.19 21.94
C GLY A 84 11.54 -3.83 20.76
N GLU A 85 12.86 -3.79 20.87
CA GLU A 85 13.81 -4.38 19.91
C GLU A 85 13.48 -5.83 19.54
N GLU A 86 13.15 -6.66 20.54
CA GLU A 86 12.83 -8.08 20.33
C GLU A 86 11.60 -8.27 19.43
N TRP A 87 10.57 -7.45 19.61
CA TRP A 87 9.37 -7.51 18.79
C TRP A 87 9.68 -7.24 17.31
N TRP A 88 10.45 -6.18 17.03
CA TRP A 88 10.82 -5.82 15.67
C TRP A 88 11.67 -6.91 15.01
N ARG A 89 12.62 -7.48 15.75
CA ARG A 89 13.48 -8.56 15.25
C ARG A 89 12.68 -9.82 14.94
N ASP A 90 11.87 -10.28 15.89
CA ASP A 90 11.07 -11.49 15.74
C ASP A 90 10.08 -11.36 14.59
N ARG A 91 9.42 -10.20 14.48
CA ARG A 91 8.47 -9.91 13.41
C ARG A 91 9.15 -9.88 12.04
N GLY A 92 10.28 -9.19 11.93
CA GLY A 92 11.06 -9.14 10.69
C GLY A 92 11.53 -10.52 10.24
N LEU A 93 12.04 -11.32 11.19
CA LEU A 93 12.47 -12.70 10.94
C LEU A 93 11.32 -13.60 10.47
N GLU A 94 10.15 -13.50 11.12
CA GLU A 94 8.96 -14.26 10.73
C GLU A 94 8.51 -13.94 9.31
N ILE A 95 8.39 -12.66 8.97
CA ILE A 95 7.97 -12.22 7.63
C ILE A 95 8.94 -12.77 6.57
N ARG A 96 10.25 -12.64 6.80
CA ARG A 96 11.27 -13.11 5.85
C ARG A 96 11.28 -14.63 5.71
N ARG A 97 11.07 -15.40 6.78
CA ARG A 97 10.92 -16.86 6.72
C ARG A 97 9.72 -17.25 5.86
N ARG A 98 8.56 -16.64 6.10
CA ARG A 98 7.35 -16.92 5.30
C ARG A 98 7.54 -16.55 3.83
N TRP A 99 8.20 -15.43 3.54
CA TRP A 99 8.54 -15.04 2.17
C TRP A 99 9.45 -16.07 1.51
N ARG A 100 10.51 -16.50 2.20
CA ARG A 100 11.43 -17.54 1.72
C ARG A 100 10.73 -18.86 1.44
N GLU A 101 9.93 -19.35 2.37
CA GLU A 101 9.15 -20.59 2.22
C GLU A 101 8.18 -20.52 1.03
N ALA A 102 7.59 -19.35 0.77
CA ALA A 102 6.73 -19.15 -0.38
C ALA A 102 7.51 -19.23 -1.70
N VAL A 103 8.71 -18.64 -1.78
CA VAL A 103 9.58 -18.72 -2.96
C VAL A 103 10.10 -20.15 -3.17
N ASP A 104 10.58 -20.82 -2.13
CA ASP A 104 11.02 -22.22 -2.22
C ASP A 104 9.86 -23.13 -2.67
N SER A 105 8.63 -22.83 -2.24
CA SER A 105 7.43 -23.53 -2.71
C SER A 105 7.14 -23.31 -4.19
N VAL A 106 7.40 -22.11 -4.72
CA VAL A 106 7.27 -21.83 -6.16
C VAL A 106 8.23 -22.72 -6.95
N GLU A 107 9.51 -22.75 -6.58
CA GLU A 107 10.51 -23.57 -7.29
C GLU A 107 10.14 -25.06 -7.28
N ARG A 108 9.74 -25.59 -6.12
CA ARG A 108 9.29 -26.98 -6.00
C ARG A 108 8.07 -27.26 -6.89
N LEU A 109 7.04 -26.41 -6.84
CA LEU A 109 5.80 -26.61 -7.60
C LEU A 109 6.03 -26.47 -9.11
N GLU A 110 6.96 -25.62 -9.55
CA GLU A 110 7.37 -25.55 -10.96
C GLU A 110 7.96 -26.87 -11.44
N GLY A 111 8.80 -27.52 -10.61
CA GLY A 111 9.32 -28.86 -10.87
C GLY A 111 8.21 -29.91 -10.99
N GLU A 112 7.28 -29.95 -10.03
CA GLU A 112 6.14 -30.88 -10.02
C GLU A 112 5.21 -30.67 -11.24
N VAL A 113 4.94 -29.41 -11.60
CA VAL A 113 4.16 -29.07 -12.80
C VAL A 113 4.86 -29.53 -14.07
N ALA A 114 6.18 -29.35 -14.18
CA ALA A 114 6.96 -29.82 -15.32
C ALA A 114 6.94 -31.36 -15.43
N GLU A 115 7.06 -32.07 -14.31
CA GLU A 115 6.95 -33.53 -14.28
C GLU A 115 5.56 -34.01 -14.73
N LEU A 116 4.48 -33.44 -14.19
CA LEU A 116 3.11 -33.80 -14.55
C LEU A 116 2.80 -33.48 -16.01
N ARG A 117 3.31 -32.35 -16.53
CA ARG A 117 3.23 -32.02 -17.95
C ARG A 117 3.91 -33.10 -18.81
N ASN A 118 5.12 -33.51 -18.46
CA ASN A 118 5.83 -34.56 -19.19
C ASN A 118 5.06 -35.89 -19.15
N ARG A 119 4.55 -36.27 -17.96
CA ARG A 119 3.73 -37.47 -17.77
C ARG A 119 2.44 -37.43 -18.59
N PHE A 120 1.78 -36.26 -18.68
CA PHE A 120 0.57 -36.08 -19.47
C PHE A 120 0.81 -36.39 -20.95
N TYR A 121 1.91 -35.91 -21.53
CA TYR A 121 2.25 -36.15 -22.94
C TYR A 121 2.87 -37.53 -23.19
N ALA A 122 3.45 -38.17 -22.18
CA ALA A 122 4.00 -39.51 -22.27
C ALA A 122 2.97 -40.64 -22.06
N THR A 123 1.76 -40.32 -21.57
CA THR A 123 0.72 -41.31 -21.30
C THR A 123 -0.16 -41.55 -22.53
N ASP A 124 -0.07 -42.75 -23.10
CA ASP A 124 -0.85 -43.14 -24.29
C ASP A 124 -2.33 -43.42 -23.99
N ASP A 125 -2.64 -43.92 -22.78
CA ASP A 125 -4.02 -44.22 -22.36
C ASP A 125 -4.80 -42.93 -22.03
N PRO A 126 -5.82 -42.56 -22.84
CA PRO A 126 -6.60 -41.35 -22.61
C PRO A 126 -7.36 -41.38 -21.28
N TYR A 127 -7.80 -42.56 -20.81
CA TYR A 127 -8.57 -42.66 -19.57
C TYR A 127 -7.70 -42.31 -18.37
N LEU A 128 -6.49 -42.89 -18.26
CA LEU A 128 -5.54 -42.57 -17.20
C LEU A 128 -5.09 -41.11 -17.26
N ARG A 129 -4.79 -40.62 -18.47
CA ARG A 129 -4.35 -39.24 -18.68
C ARG A 129 -5.39 -38.24 -18.20
N ASP A 130 -6.65 -38.41 -18.59
CA ASP A 130 -7.70 -37.43 -18.34
C ASP A 130 -8.35 -37.59 -16.95
N SER A 131 -8.35 -38.80 -16.37
CA SER A 131 -8.94 -39.04 -15.03
C SER A 131 -7.98 -38.82 -13.87
N GLN A 132 -6.67 -38.95 -14.08
CA GLN A 132 -5.67 -38.85 -13.00
C GLN A 132 -4.64 -37.75 -13.26
N VAL A 133 -3.93 -37.82 -14.39
CA VAL A 133 -2.78 -36.92 -14.64
C VAL A 133 -3.23 -35.47 -14.79
N LYS A 134 -4.27 -35.22 -15.59
CA LYS A 134 -4.79 -33.88 -15.82
C LYS A 134 -5.34 -33.22 -14.55
N PRO A 135 -6.23 -33.85 -13.76
CA PRO A 135 -6.71 -33.24 -12.52
C PRO A 135 -5.59 -32.95 -11.51
N GLU A 136 -4.57 -33.82 -11.43
CA GLU A 136 -3.42 -33.56 -10.57
C GLU A 136 -2.61 -32.37 -11.08
N TRP A 137 -2.35 -32.30 -12.39
CA TRP A 137 -1.68 -31.17 -13.02
C TRP A 137 -2.41 -29.86 -12.79
N ASP A 138 -3.73 -29.84 -13.00
CA ASP A 138 -4.57 -28.64 -12.79
C ASP A 138 -4.50 -28.16 -11.33
N ARG A 139 -4.52 -29.08 -10.35
CA ARG A 139 -4.32 -28.72 -8.93
C ARG A 139 -2.95 -28.12 -8.67
N ARG A 140 -1.88 -28.71 -9.21
CA ARG A 140 -0.52 -28.18 -9.02
C ARG A 140 -0.33 -26.83 -9.68
N LEU A 141 -1.00 -26.56 -10.80
CA LEU A 141 -1.03 -25.22 -11.40
C LEU A 141 -1.70 -24.19 -10.48
N ALA A 142 -2.84 -24.55 -9.87
CA ALA A 142 -3.52 -23.67 -8.92
C ALA A 142 -2.70 -23.44 -7.63
N ASP A 143 -2.03 -24.48 -7.13
CA ASP A 143 -1.11 -24.39 -6.01
C ASP A 143 0.08 -23.47 -6.34
N LEU A 144 0.64 -23.59 -7.56
CA LEU A 144 1.73 -22.74 -8.05
C LEU A 144 1.31 -21.27 -8.13
N GLU A 145 0.13 -20.99 -8.67
CA GLU A 145 -0.41 -19.63 -8.70
C GLU A 145 -0.58 -19.05 -7.30
N THR A 146 -1.09 -19.86 -6.36
CA THR A 146 -1.24 -19.48 -4.96
C THR A 146 0.12 -19.21 -4.29
N ALA A 147 1.12 -20.04 -4.55
CA ALA A 147 2.48 -19.86 -4.04
C ALA A 147 3.12 -18.59 -4.60
N ARG A 148 2.95 -18.30 -5.89
CA ARG A 148 3.45 -17.06 -6.52
C ARG A 148 2.80 -15.82 -5.92
N ARG A 149 1.49 -15.85 -5.66
CA ARG A 149 0.80 -14.76 -4.97
C ARG A 149 1.35 -14.56 -3.55
N ARG A 150 1.53 -15.64 -2.77
CA ARG A 150 2.14 -15.55 -1.43
C ARG A 150 3.57 -15.02 -1.46
N ALA A 151 4.36 -15.37 -2.47
CA ALA A 151 5.71 -14.84 -2.62
C ALA A 151 5.69 -13.32 -2.91
N ALA A 152 4.74 -12.85 -3.72
CA ALA A 152 4.55 -11.42 -3.98
C ALA A 152 4.04 -10.67 -2.73
N GLU A 153 3.07 -11.25 -2.03
CA GLU A 153 2.55 -10.73 -0.76
C GLU A 153 3.65 -10.64 0.30
N GLY A 154 4.47 -11.68 0.46
CA GLY A 154 5.59 -11.69 1.41
C GLY A 154 6.62 -10.61 1.12
N ARG A 155 6.94 -10.37 -0.17
CA ARG A 155 7.80 -9.25 -0.56
C ARG A 155 7.20 -7.90 -0.18
N ALA A 156 5.91 -7.70 -0.46
CA ALA A 156 5.21 -6.47 -0.11
C ALA A 156 5.11 -6.28 1.42
N GLU A 157 4.95 -7.38 2.16
CA GLU A 157 4.92 -7.36 3.63
C GLU A 157 6.27 -6.94 4.22
N VAL A 158 7.40 -7.39 3.65
CA VAL A 158 8.73 -6.90 4.04
C VAL A 158 8.86 -5.40 3.79
N GLU A 159 8.44 -4.91 2.63
CA GLU A 159 8.49 -3.49 2.30
C GLU A 159 7.62 -2.65 3.26
N ALA A 160 6.40 -3.09 3.53
CA ALA A 160 5.50 -2.45 4.48
C ALA A 160 6.07 -2.45 5.91
N PHE A 161 6.67 -3.56 6.35
CA PHE A 161 7.32 -3.67 7.65
C PHE A 161 8.49 -2.70 7.82
N LEU A 162 9.31 -2.51 6.78
CA LEU A 162 10.42 -1.54 6.82
C LEU A 162 9.90 -0.11 6.93
N GLU A 163 8.82 0.22 6.25
CA GLU A 163 8.18 1.53 6.32
C GLU A 163 7.50 1.76 7.69
N GLU A 164 6.81 0.75 8.21
CA GLU A 164 6.21 0.76 9.55
C GLU A 164 7.28 1.01 10.63
N GLY A 165 8.39 0.26 10.58
CA GLY A 165 9.52 0.46 11.48
C GLY A 165 10.13 1.85 11.37
N ARG A 166 10.22 2.41 10.16
CA ARG A 166 10.72 3.78 9.95
C ARG A 166 9.80 4.82 10.57
N VAL A 167 8.49 4.67 10.41
CA VAL A 167 7.47 5.59 10.98
C VAL A 167 7.42 5.47 12.51
N ALA A 168 7.56 4.26 13.05
CA ALA A 168 7.60 3.98 14.49
C ALA A 168 8.92 4.36 15.16
N GLY A 169 9.93 4.79 14.40
CA GLY A 169 11.24 5.18 14.93
C GLY A 169 12.12 3.99 15.35
N ALA A 170 11.83 2.78 14.86
CA ALA A 170 12.66 1.60 15.09
C ALA A 170 14.06 1.81 14.47
N LEU A 171 15.09 1.37 15.19
CA LEU A 171 16.46 1.48 14.68
C LEU A 171 16.66 0.55 13.47
N PRO A 172 17.40 0.99 12.42
CA PRO A 172 17.65 0.15 11.25
C PRO A 172 18.30 -1.21 11.57
N GLY A 173 19.05 -1.31 12.67
CA GLY A 173 19.63 -2.57 13.12
C GLY A 173 18.61 -3.60 13.63
N TRP A 174 17.45 -3.15 14.11
CA TRP A 174 16.38 -4.03 14.58
C TRP A 174 15.60 -4.64 13.39
N LEU A 175 15.44 -3.89 12.31
CA LEU A 175 14.68 -4.30 11.13
C LEU A 175 15.44 -5.24 10.18
N ARG A 176 16.75 -5.44 10.40
CA ARG A 176 17.65 -6.23 9.53
C ARG A 176 17.74 -7.72 9.87
N GLU A 177 17.03 -8.17 10.89
CA GLU A 177 17.08 -9.58 11.30
C GLU A 177 16.58 -10.51 10.18
N GLY A 178 17.37 -11.49 9.77
CA GLY A 178 16.96 -12.45 8.75
C GLY A 178 17.10 -11.96 7.30
N VAL A 179 17.75 -10.81 7.03
CA VAL A 179 17.94 -10.28 5.66
C VAL A 179 18.63 -11.29 4.73
N GLU A 180 19.46 -12.17 5.28
CA GLU A 180 20.08 -13.29 4.55
C GLU A 180 19.09 -14.33 4.00
N LEU A 181 17.85 -14.35 4.51
CA LEU A 181 16.79 -15.23 4.02
C LEU A 181 16.07 -14.65 2.81
N GLU A 182 16.20 -13.34 2.56
CA GLU A 182 15.55 -12.67 1.44
C GLU A 182 15.99 -13.32 0.12
N PRO A 183 15.04 -13.82 -0.68
CA PRO A 183 15.35 -14.41 -1.98
C PRO A 183 16.11 -13.43 -2.87
N GLU A 184 17.12 -13.90 -3.59
CA GLU A 184 17.83 -13.04 -4.53
C GLU A 184 16.85 -12.50 -5.59
N PRO A 185 16.88 -11.20 -5.89
CA PRO A 185 16.08 -10.66 -6.96
C PRO A 185 16.50 -11.33 -8.25
N VAL A 186 15.60 -12.09 -8.86
CA VAL A 186 15.78 -12.59 -10.23
C VAL A 186 15.80 -11.37 -11.13
N LEU A 187 16.99 -10.82 -11.37
CA LEU A 187 17.17 -9.78 -12.35
C LEU A 187 16.65 -10.35 -13.67
N PRO A 188 15.79 -9.61 -14.41
CA PRO A 188 15.39 -10.07 -15.73
C PRO A 188 16.68 -10.34 -16.48
N ARG A 189 16.84 -11.59 -16.93
CA ARG A 189 17.95 -11.96 -17.80
C ARG A 189 17.85 -10.97 -18.95
N THR A 190 18.80 -10.06 -19.08
CA THR A 190 18.88 -9.20 -20.25
C THR A 190 19.06 -10.15 -21.41
N GLU A 191 17.96 -10.47 -22.08
CA GLU A 191 17.98 -11.17 -23.35
C GLU A 191 18.96 -10.37 -24.20
N GLY A 192 20.09 -11.02 -24.49
CA GLY A 192 21.08 -10.44 -25.36
C GLY A 192 20.36 -10.02 -26.63
N VAL A 193 20.54 -8.75 -27.00
CA VAL A 193 20.34 -8.28 -28.36
C VAL A 193 20.96 -9.33 -29.27
N GLU A 194 20.14 -10.16 -29.92
CA GLU A 194 20.62 -11.07 -30.95
C GLU A 194 21.18 -10.19 -32.08
N PRO A 195 22.50 -10.22 -32.35
CA PRO A 195 23.05 -9.50 -33.48
C PRO A 195 22.80 -10.36 -34.72
N GLY A 196 21.63 -10.23 -35.35
CA GLY A 196 21.24 -11.24 -36.34
C GLY A 196 20.32 -10.85 -37.48
N GLU A 197 19.55 -9.77 -37.43
CA GLU A 197 18.65 -9.43 -38.55
C GLU A 197 19.04 -8.08 -39.18
N PRO A 198 19.65 -8.05 -40.38
CA PRO A 198 19.81 -6.81 -41.09
C PRO A 198 18.43 -6.27 -41.49
N VAL A 199 18.12 -5.08 -40.99
CA VAL A 199 17.01 -4.25 -41.48
C VAL A 199 17.24 -4.02 -42.97
N VAL A 200 16.46 -4.71 -43.81
CA VAL A 200 16.39 -4.41 -45.24
C VAL A 200 15.71 -3.04 -45.37
N LEU A 201 16.52 -2.00 -45.55
CA LEU A 201 16.01 -0.68 -45.95
C LEU A 201 15.34 -0.84 -47.31
N GLY A 202 14.05 -0.46 -47.36
CA GLY A 202 13.21 -0.57 -48.54
C GLY A 202 13.87 0.04 -49.77
N GLN A 203 13.93 -0.74 -50.85
CA GLN A 203 14.13 -0.21 -52.19
C GLN A 203 12.84 0.49 -52.61
N ASP A 204 12.90 1.81 -52.77
CA ASP A 204 11.91 2.55 -53.55
C ASP A 204 12.04 2.16 -55.04
N PRO A 205 10.97 1.74 -55.73
CA PRO A 205 10.98 1.60 -57.18
C PRO A 205 10.71 2.95 -57.89
N PRO A 206 11.12 3.09 -59.17
CA PRO A 206 11.17 4.35 -59.92
C PRO A 206 9.80 4.92 -60.34
#